data_AF-A0A9Q7VXW5-F1
#
_entry.id   AF-A0A9Q7VXW5-F1
#
_cell.length_a   1.000
_cell.length_b   1.000
_cell.length_c   1.000
_cell.angle_alpha   90.00
_cell.angle_beta   90.00
_cell.angle_gamma   90.00
#
_symmetry.space_group_name_H-M   'P 1'
#
loop_
_entity.id
_entity.type
_entity.pdbx_description
1 polymer ?
#
loop_
_entity_poly.entity_id
_entity_poly.type
_entity_poly.pdbx_seq_one_letter_code
_entity_poly.pdbx_strand_id
1 'polypeptide(L)' 'MDDPSKDNQPPTFLQMLQSVLAAAFGVQSGKNRARDFSHGKPSHFIVLGILFTTLFVLVLLGIANLAMHLAGV' A
#
# COMPACT_ATOMS: atom_id res chain seq x y z
N MET A 1 17.66 3.78 14.99
CA MET A 1 17.47 5.11 15.60
C MET A 1 16.35 5.81 14.87
N ASP A 2 15.17 5.92 15.50
CA ASP A 2 14.06 6.74 14.99
C ASP A 2 14.28 8.18 15.45
N ASP A 3 14.62 9.06 14.51
CA ASP A 3 14.82 10.49 14.76
C ASP A 3 13.45 11.20 14.85
N PRO A 4 13.08 11.78 16.01
CA PRO A 4 11.80 12.45 16.23
C PRO A 4 11.57 13.69 15.34
N SER A 5 12.62 14.16 14.65
CA SER A 5 12.56 15.35 13.77
C SER A 5 11.87 15.09 12.43
N LYS A 6 11.59 13.83 12.06
CA LYS A 6 11.02 13.45 10.76
C LYS A 6 9.48 13.52 10.67
N ASP A 7 8.77 13.74 11.78
CA ASP A 7 7.29 13.73 11.78
C ASP A 7 6.67 14.96 11.11
N ASN A 8 7.39 16.10 11.04
CA ASN A 8 6.89 17.33 10.42
C ASN A 8 7.01 17.36 8.89
N GLN A 9 7.54 16.31 8.26
CA GLN A 9 7.72 16.26 6.81
C GLN A 9 6.68 15.34 6.16
N PRO A 10 6.17 15.70 4.97
CA PRO A 10 5.24 14.85 4.24
C PRO A 10 5.88 13.48 3.98
N PRO A 11 5.11 12.39 4.12
CA PRO A 11 5.64 11.04 3.98
C PRO A 11 6.21 10.82 2.58
N THR A 12 7.37 10.17 2.51
CA THR A 12 7.99 9.84 1.23
C THR A 12 7.23 8.73 0.53
N PHE A 13 7.42 8.57 -0.79
CA PHE A 13 6.74 7.53 -1.58
C PHE A 13 6.94 6.12 -1.00
N LEU A 14 8.16 5.79 -0.57
CA LEU A 14 8.47 4.50 0.03
C LEU A 14 7.75 4.29 1.37
N GLN A 15 7.65 5.34 2.19
CA GLN A 15 6.91 5.29 3.45
C GLN A 15 5.41 5.12 3.21
N MET A 16 4.85 5.80 2.20
CA MET A 16 3.44 5.63 1.81
C MET A 16 3.18 4.20 1.32
N LEU A 17 4.08 3.64 0.49
CA LEU A 17 3.99 2.25 0.04
C LEU A 17 4.02 1.26 1.22
N GLN A 18 4.96 1.43 2.15
CA GLN A 18 5.04 0.59 3.36
C GLN A 18 3.77 0.68 4.21
N SER A 19 3.22 1.88 4.39
CA SER A 19 1.98 2.08 5.13
C SER A 19 0.79 1.40 4.45
N VAL A 20 0.66 1.48 3.12
CA VAL A 20 -0.40 0.80 2.36
C VAL A 20 -0.26 -0.72 2.46
N LEU A 21 0.95 -1.26 2.37
CA LEU A 21 1.19 -2.69 2.55
C LEU A 21 0.86 -3.14 3.99
N ALA A 22 1.33 -2.41 5.00
CA ALA A 22 1.02 -2.72 6.40
C ALA A 22 -0.48 -2.67 6.68
N ALA A 23 -1.20 -1.72 6.06
CA ALA A 23 -2.66 -1.63 6.13
C ALA A 23 -3.34 -2.83 5.48
N ALA A 24 -2.87 -3.26 4.31
CA ALA A 24 -3.41 -4.42 3.60
C ALA A 24 -3.25 -5.72 4.39
N PHE A 25 -2.14 -5.88 5.12
CA PHE A 25 -1.91 -7.01 6.03
C PHE A 25 -2.55 -6.84 7.41
N GLY A 26 -3.23 -5.72 7.69
CA GLY A 26 -3.85 -5.43 8.99
C GLY A 26 -2.86 -5.11 10.12
N VAL A 27 -1.56 -5.00 9.84
CA VAL A 27 -0.48 -4.75 10.82
C VAL A 27 -0.08 -3.28 10.90
N GLN A 28 -0.92 -2.36 10.40
CA GLN A 28 -0.64 -0.93 10.43
C GLN A 28 -0.61 -0.38 11.87
N SER A 29 0.53 0.19 12.27
CA SER A 29 0.68 0.80 13.60
C SER A 29 -0.06 2.14 13.72
N GLY A 30 -0.50 2.48 14.94
CA GLY A 30 -1.12 3.77 15.24
C GLY A 30 -0.22 4.97 14.94
N LYS A 31 1.11 4.84 15.11
CA LYS A 31 2.09 5.89 14.77
C LYS A 31 2.13 6.17 13.27
N ASN A 32 2.18 5.12 12.44
CA ASN A 32 2.13 5.27 10.98
C ASN A 32 0.81 5.92 10.55
N ARG A 33 -0.31 5.45 11.11
CA ARG A 33 -1.63 6.03 10.85
C ARG A 33 -1.69 7.51 11.22
N ALA A 34 -1.27 7.84 12.45
CA ALA A 34 -1.27 9.22 12.92
C ALA A 34 -0.44 10.11 11.99
N ARG A 35 0.81 9.75 11.67
CA ARG A 35 1.68 10.49 10.75
C ARG A 35 1.05 10.66 9.37
N ASP A 36 0.53 9.58 8.79
CA ASP A 36 -0.02 9.55 7.43
C ASP A 36 -1.29 10.43 7.31
N PHE A 37 -2.12 10.49 8.37
CA PHE A 37 -3.35 11.30 8.40
C PHE A 37 -3.18 12.71 8.96
N SER A 38 -2.08 12.99 9.68
CA SER A 38 -1.77 14.34 10.20
C SER A 38 -0.90 15.16 9.26
N HIS A 39 0.00 14.51 8.51
CA HIS A 39 0.97 15.19 7.63
C HIS A 39 0.83 14.81 6.15
N GLY A 40 0.02 13.79 5.81
CA GLY A 40 -0.27 13.39 4.45
C GLY A 40 -1.69 13.77 3.99
N LYS A 41 -1.88 14.01 2.68
CA LYS A 41 -3.22 14.20 2.11
C LYS A 41 -3.91 12.85 1.91
N PRO A 42 -5.13 12.63 2.42
CA PRO A 42 -5.87 11.36 2.26
C PRO A 42 -6.02 10.90 0.80
N SER A 43 -6.09 11.85 -0.14
CA SER A 43 -6.20 11.57 -1.57
C SER A 43 -5.03 10.73 -2.11
N HIS A 44 -3.79 10.93 -1.64
CA HIS A 44 -2.64 10.16 -2.12
C HIS A 44 -2.73 8.69 -1.69
N PHE A 45 -3.18 8.43 -0.47
CA PHE A 45 -3.37 7.06 0.03
C PHE A 45 -4.50 6.33 -0.69
N ILE A 46 -5.60 7.03 -1.02
CA ILE A 46 -6.70 6.46 -1.81
C ILE A 46 -6.22 6.08 -3.22
N VAL A 47 -5.52 6.99 -3.91
CA VAL A 47 -4.99 6.71 -5.25
C VAL A 47 -4.01 5.53 -5.22
N LEU A 48 -3.10 5.50 -4.23
CA LEU A 48 -2.13 4.42 -4.09
C LEU A 48 -2.81 3.09 -3.75
N GLY A 49 -3.85 3.11 -2.92
CA GLY A 49 -4.68 1.95 -2.60
C GLY A 49 -5.41 1.40 -3.82
N ILE A 50 -6.11 2.24 -4.58
CA ILE A 50 -6.81 1.83 -5.81
C ILE A 50 -5.84 1.25 -6.83
N LEU A 51 -4.69 1.89 -7.04
CA LEU A 51 -3.66 1.41 -7.95
C LEU A 51 -3.14 0.03 -7.52
N PHE A 52 -2.81 -0.13 -6.24
CA PHE A 52 -2.35 -1.40 -5.67
C PHE A 52 -3.41 -2.50 -5.82
N THR A 53 -4.67 -2.23 -5.46
CA THR A 53 -5.75 -3.20 -5.58
C THR A 53 -6.00 -3.60 -7.03
N THR A 54 -5.99 -2.63 -7.96
CA THR A 54 -6.17 -2.91 -9.39
C THR A 54 -5.06 -3.82 -9.90
N LEU A 55 -3.80 -3.50 -9.56
CA LEU A 55 -2.64 -4.33 -9.93
C LEU A 55 -2.75 -5.73 -9.34
N PHE A 56 -3.14 -5.84 -8.06
CA PHE A 56 -3.33 -7.12 -7.39
C PHE A 56 -4.37 -8.00 -8.10
N VAL A 57 -5.52 -7.45 -8.48
CA VAL A 57 -6.55 -8.17 -9.23
C VAL A 57 -6.02 -8.62 -10.60
N LEU A 58 -5.30 -7.77 -11.33
CA LEU A 58 -4.70 -8.15 -12.61
C LEU A 58 -3.68 -9.29 -12.47
N VAL A 59 -2.88 -9.29 -11.39
CA VAL A 59 -1.96 -10.38 -11.07
C VAL A 59 -2.73 -11.68 -10.79
N LEU A 60 -3.80 -11.63 -10.00
CA LEU A 60 -4.63 -12.80 -9.74
C LEU A 60 -5.27 -13.36 -11.01
N LEU A 61 -5.79 -12.48 -11.88
CA LEU A 61 -6.32 -12.88 -13.19
C LEU A 61 -5.23 -13.49 -14.07
N GLY A 62 -4.03 -12.91 -14.09
CA GLY A 62 -2.87 -13.45 -14.81
C GLY A 62 -2.51 -14.85 -14.33
N ILE A 63 -2.45 -15.05 -13.01
CA ILE A 63 -2.21 -16.37 -12.39
C ILE A 63 -3.33 -17.34 -12.75
N ALA A 64 -4.60 -16.93 -12.68
CA ALA A 64 -5.74 -17.78 -13.02
C ALA A 64 -5.71 -18.19 -14.50
N ASN A 65 -5.43 -17.25 -15.41
CA ASN A 65 -5.29 -17.53 -16.83
C ASN A 65 -4.10 -18.46 -17.11
N LEU A 66 -2.97 -18.24 -16.44
CA LEU A 66 -1.82 -19.13 -16.54
C LEU A 66 -2.18 -20.54 -16.04
N ALA A 67 -2.87 -20.65 -14.90
CA ALA A 67 -3.30 -21.92 -14.35
C ALA A 67 -4.27 -22.65 -15.30
N MET A 68 -5.24 -21.95 -15.89
CA MET A 68 -6.16 -22.51 -16.89
C MET A 68 -5.40 -23.00 -18.13
N HIS A 69 -4.46 -22.18 -18.64
CA HIS A 69 -3.63 -22.55 -19.77
C HIS A 69 -2.79 -23.80 -19.49
N LEU A 70 -2.21 -23.91 -18.30
CA LEU A 70 -1.46 -25.10 -17.86
C LEU A 70 -2.35 -26.31 -17.60
N ALA A 71 -3.61 -26.09 -17.21
CA ALA A 71 -4.60 -27.14 -17.01
C ALA A 71 -5.20 -27.67 -18.33
N GLY A 72 -4.94 -26.99 -19.46
CA GLY A 72 -5.38 -27.41 -20.79
C GLY A 72 -6.88 -27.21 -21.05
N VAL A 73 -7.53 -26.30 -20.31
CA VAL A 73 -8.94 -25.89 -20.49
C VAL A 73 -9.01 -24.51 -21.14
#